data_AF-A0A6L9HHG0-F1
#
_entry.id   AF-A0A6L9HHG0-F1
#
_cell.length_a   1.000
_cell.length_b   1.000
_cell.length_c   1.000
_cell.angle_alpha   90.00
_cell.angle_beta   90.00
_cell.angle_gamma   90.00
#
_symmetry.space_group_name_H-M   'P 1'
#
loop_
_entity.id
_entity.type
_entity.pdbx_description
1 polymer ?
#
loop_
_entity_poly.entity_id
_entity_poly.type
_entity_poly.pdbx_seq_one_letter_code
_entity_poly.pdbx_strand_id
1 'polypeptide(L)' 'MGNQKMEQDLKAHMEHKKILAKEIVTFLKGKEQGLTFEKAEKILRDTIEVLQKESRRREI' A
#
# COMPACT_ATOMS: atom_id res chain seq x y z
N MET A 1 6.07 19.32 24.21
CA MET A 1 6.54 19.34 22.80
C MET A 1 6.62 17.95 22.15
N GLY A 2 6.50 16.81 22.87
CA GLY A 2 6.58 15.47 22.26
C GLY A 2 5.36 15.03 21.42
N ASN A 3 4.13 15.37 21.85
CA ASN A 3 2.90 14.94 21.16
C ASN A 3 2.72 15.55 19.76
N GLN A 4 3.03 16.83 19.57
CA GLN A 4 2.83 17.51 18.28
C GLN A 4 3.74 16.97 17.17
N LYS A 5 4.98 16.60 17.50
CA LYS A 5 5.91 16.01 16.54
C LYS A 5 5.47 14.60 16.12
N MET A 6 5.01 13.81 17.10
CA MET A 6 4.45 12.47 16.83
C MET A 6 3.19 12.52 15.96
N GLU A 7 2.29 13.47 16.19
CA GLU A 7 1.10 13.68 15.36
C GLU A 7 1.46 14.10 13.93
N GLN A 8 2.46 14.97 13.76
CA GLN A 8 2.95 15.38 12.44
C GLN A 8 3.58 14.21 11.68
N ASP A 9 4.39 13.40 12.35
CA ASP A 9 5.03 12.22 11.75
C ASP A 9 3.98 11.18 11.33
N LEU A 10 2.96 10.94 12.17
CA LEU A 10 1.84 10.07 11.83
C LEU A 10 1.06 10.59 10.62
N LYS A 11 0.78 11.90 10.58
CA LYS A 11 0.07 12.53 9.47
C LYS A 11 0.86 12.43 8.16
N ALA A 12 2.17 12.69 8.20
CA ALA A 12 3.05 12.55 7.04
C ALA A 12 3.09 11.10 6.55
N HIS A 13 3.20 10.14 7.48
CA HIS A 13 3.18 8.72 7.13
C HIS A 13 1.86 8.28 6.48
N MET A 14 0.73 8.77 6.98
CA MET A 14 -0.58 8.48 6.41
C MET A 14 -0.76 9.12 5.04
N GLU A 15 -0.28 10.35 4.84
CA GLU A 15 -0.36 11.02 3.54
C GLU A 15 0.51 10.32 2.50
N HIS A 16 1.72 9.89 2.89
CA HIS A 16 2.57 9.07 2.03
C HIS A 16 1.89 7.75 1.62
N LYS A 17 1.25 7.05 2.55
CA LYS A 17 0.46 5.84 2.25
C LYS A 17 -0.68 6.10 1.27
N LYS A 18 -1.36 7.25 1.36
CA LYS A 18 -2.40 7.63 0.40
C LYS A 18 -1.85 7.87 -1.00
N ILE A 19 -0.69 8.52 -1.11
CA ILE A 19 -0.02 8.75 -2.41
C ILE A 19 0.31 7.39 -3.05
N LEU A 20 0.97 6.49 -2.30
CA LEU A 20 1.28 5.14 -2.78
C LEU A 20 0.03 4.37 -3.22
N ALA A 21 -1.05 4.42 -2.44
CA ALA A 21 -2.31 3.77 -2.83
C ALA A 21 -2.85 4.30 -4.17
N LYS A 22 -2.79 5.62 -4.40
CA LYS A 22 -3.22 6.22 -5.67
C LYS A 22 -2.33 5.79 -6.84
N GLU A 23 -1.03 5.76 -6.66
CA GLU A 23 -0.06 5.34 -7.68
C GLU A 23 -0.30 3.88 -8.09
N ILE A 24 -0.50 2.99 -7.11
CA ILE A 24 -0.76 1.58 -7.37
C ILE A 24 -2.09 1.38 -8.10
N VAL A 25 -3.16 2.05 -7.67
CA VAL A 25 -4.45 1.97 -8.38
C VAL A 25 -4.32 2.49 -9.82
N THR A 26 -3.57 3.56 -10.02
CA THR A 26 -3.31 4.12 -11.36
C THR A 26 -2.55 3.13 -12.24
N PHE A 27 -1.51 2.51 -11.69
CA PHE A 27 -0.74 1.46 -12.37
C PHE A 27 -1.63 0.28 -12.77
N LEU A 28 -2.46 -0.22 -11.85
CA LEU A 28 -3.35 -1.35 -12.11
C LEU A 28 -4.40 -1.03 -13.18
N LYS A 29 -4.97 0.18 -13.16
CA LYS A 29 -5.90 0.66 -14.22
C LYS A 29 -5.25 0.72 -15.60
N GLY A 30 -3.94 1.00 -15.68
CA GLY A 30 -3.20 0.96 -16.94
C GLY A 30 -2.99 -0.45 -17.48
N LYS A 31 -3.08 -1.49 -16.63
CA LYS A 31 -2.93 -2.90 -17.02
C LYS A 31 -4.26 -3.59 -17.29
N GLU A 32 -5.33 -3.18 -16.60
CA GLU A 32 -6.66 -3.75 -16.75
C GLU A 32 -7.71 -2.63 -16.88
N GLN A 33 -8.29 -2.50 -18.09
CA GLN A 33 -9.40 -1.57 -18.31
C GLN A 33 -10.63 -2.02 -17.52
N GLY A 34 -11.31 -1.07 -16.88
CA GLY A 34 -12.49 -1.35 -16.05
C GLY A 34 -12.17 -1.84 -14.63
N LEU A 35 -10.91 -1.80 -14.20
CA LEU A 35 -10.51 -2.15 -12.85
C LEU A 35 -11.18 -1.24 -11.80
N THR A 36 -12.00 -1.84 -10.94
CA THR A 36 -12.62 -1.17 -9.80
C THR A 36 -11.62 -1.01 -8.65
N PHE A 37 -11.91 -0.10 -7.72
CA PHE A 37 -11.09 0.09 -6.53
C PHE A 37 -11.04 -1.17 -5.66
N GLU A 38 -12.17 -1.87 -5.51
CA GLU A 38 -12.28 -3.13 -4.77
C GLU A 38 -11.39 -4.22 -5.36
N LYS A 39 -11.34 -4.33 -6.69
CA LYS A 39 -10.46 -5.27 -7.37
C LYS A 39 -8.98 -4.90 -7.19
N ALA A 40 -8.65 -3.61 -7.24
CA ALA A 40 -7.32 -3.11 -6.95
C ALA A 40 -6.87 -3.46 -5.51
N GLU A 41 -7.76 -3.25 -4.53
CA GLU A 41 -7.52 -3.58 -3.13
C GLU A 41 -7.27 -5.08 -2.95
N LYS A 42 -8.08 -5.93 -3.59
CA LYS A 42 -7.90 -7.38 -3.54
C LYS A 42 -6.52 -7.80 -4.10
N ILE A 43 -6.16 -7.33 -5.28
CA ILE A 43 -4.85 -7.61 -5.90
C ILE A 43 -3.71 -7.21 -4.96
N LEU A 44 -3.84 -6.04 -4.32
CA LEU A 44 -2.86 -5.54 -3.36
C LEU A 44 -2.73 -6.45 -2.13
N ARG A 45 -3.85 -6.87 -1.54
CA ARG A 45 -3.86 -7.78 -0.38
C ARG A 45 -3.23 -9.13 -0.74
N ASP A 46 -3.62 -9.71 -1.86
CA ASP A 46 -3.08 -10.99 -2.35
C ASP A 46 -1.57 -10.88 -2.61
N THR A 47 -1.11 -9.76 -3.18
CA THR A 47 0.32 -9.50 -3.41
C THR A 47 1.10 -9.39 -2.10
N ILE A 48 0.56 -8.70 -1.10
CA ILE A 48 1.18 -8.60 0.24
C ILE A 48 1.28 -9.99 0.87
N GLU A 49 0.25 -10.83 0.75
CA GLU A 49 0.27 -12.19 1.29
C GLU A 49 1.39 -13.03 0.65
N VAL A 50 1.55 -12.94 -0.67
CA VAL A 50 2.66 -13.60 -1.38
C VAL A 50 4.01 -13.08 -0.89
N LEU A 51 4.19 -11.75 -0.79
CA LEU A 51 5.43 -11.15 -0.28
C LEU A 51 5.76 -11.60 1.13
N GLN A 52 4.76 -11.69 2.02
CA GLN A 52 4.96 -12.18 3.38
C GLN A 52 5.39 -13.64 3.40
N LYS A 53 4.77 -14.50 2.57
CA LYS A 53 5.17 -15.91 2.44
C LYS A 53 6.59 -16.04 1.92
N GLU A 54 6.96 -15.27 0.91
CA GLU A 54 8.30 -15.27 0.33
C GLU A 54 9.35 -14.68 1.27
N SER A 55 9.00 -13.66 2.07
CA SER A 55 9.90 -13.10 3.08
C SER A 55 10.19 -14.10 4.20
N ARG A 56 9.17 -14.83 4.69
CA ARG A 56 9.36 -15.87 5.73
C ARG A 56 10.23 -17.03 5.24
N ARG A 57 10.18 -17.34 3.94
CA ARG A 57 11.07 -18.32 3.30
C ARG A 57 12.51 -17.83 3.16
N ARG A 58 12.76 -16.54 3.33
CA ARG A 58 14.07 -15.89 3.23
C ARG A 58 14.62 -15.42 4.59
N GLU A 59 14.01 -15.82 5.71
CA GLU A 59 14.69 -15.79 7.01
C GLU A 59 15.85 -16.81 6.93
N ILE A 60 17.05 -16.30 6.64
CA ILE A 60 18.35 -16.99 6.71
C ILE A 60 18.90 -16.80 8.12
#